data_AF-A0A2U3I8S8-F1
#
_entry.id   AF-A0A2U3I8S8-F1
#
_cell.length_a   1.000
_cell.length_b   1.000
_cell.length_c   1.000
_cell.angle_alpha   90.00
_cell.angle_beta   90.00
_cell.angle_gamma   90.00
#
_symmetry.space_group_name_H-M   'P 1'
#
loop_
_entity.id
_entity.type
_entity.pdbx_description
1 polymer ?
#
loop_
_entity_poly.entity_id
_entity_poly.type
_entity_poly.pdbx_seq_one_letter_code
_entity_poly.pdbx_strand_id
1 'polypeptide(L)' 'MAEAKTTKARVLVASEHGEPNDVVELDAGTLKAAKAAGVVDDDADAVKYAESLK' A
#
# COMPACT_ATOMS: atom_id res chain seq x y z
N MET A 1 -17.32 -14.35 10.43
CA MET A 1 -16.07 -13.64 10.79
C MET A 1 -16.00 -12.44 9.85
N ALA A 2 -15.97 -11.22 10.37
CA ALA A 2 -15.89 -10.05 9.50
C ALA A 2 -14.47 -10.02 8.92
N GLU A 3 -14.33 -10.30 7.63
CA GLU A 3 -13.08 -10.11 6.89
C GLU A 3 -12.72 -8.62 7.04
N ALA A 4 -11.62 -8.35 7.76
CA ALA A 4 -11.11 -6.99 7.87
C ALA A 4 -10.78 -6.53 6.44
N LYS A 5 -11.51 -5.52 5.94
CA LYS A 5 -11.29 -4.99 4.60
C LYS A 5 -9.91 -4.36 4.52
N THR A 6 -8.96 -5.08 3.95
CA THR A 6 -7.66 -4.57 3.57
C THR A 6 -7.73 -3.95 2.18
N THR A 7 -6.89 -2.97 1.92
CA THR A 7 -6.75 -2.31 0.62
C THR A 7 -5.30 -2.45 0.19
N LYS A 8 -5.10 -2.79 -1.09
CA LYS A 8 -3.77 -2.81 -1.69
C LYS A 8 -3.24 -1.40 -1.85
N ALA A 9 -1.96 -1.20 -1.52
CA ALA A 9 -1.26 0.04 -1.76
C ALA A 9 0.18 -0.24 -2.20
N ARG A 10 0.70 0.63 -3.05
CA ARG A 10 2.10 0.66 -3.45
C ARG A 10 2.92 1.38 -2.38
N VAL A 11 4.05 0.80 -1.99
CA VAL A 11 5.05 1.50 -1.17
C VAL A 11 5.78 2.55 -2.00
N LEU A 12 5.78 3.80 -1.55
CA LEU A 12 6.45 4.92 -2.21
C LEU A 12 7.92 5.06 -1.76
N VAL A 13 8.19 4.76 -0.49
CA VAL A 13 9.51 4.91 0.14
C VAL A 13 9.83 3.70 1.02
N ALA A 14 11.10 3.29 1.06
CA ALA A 14 11.55 2.17 1.87
C ALA A 14 11.15 2.38 3.34
N SER A 15 10.36 1.46 3.88
CA SER A 15 9.71 1.60 5.19
C SER A 15 9.50 0.23 5.84
N GLU A 16 8.94 0.21 7.05
CA GLU A 16 8.55 -1.03 7.74
C GLU A 16 7.54 -1.90 6.95
N HIS A 17 6.81 -1.29 6.01
CA HIS A 17 5.87 -1.98 5.13
C HIS A 17 6.55 -2.68 3.94
N GLY A 18 7.75 -2.28 3.53
CA GLY A 18 8.44 -2.87 2.38
C GLY A 18 9.38 -1.91 1.64
N GLU A 19 9.85 -2.37 0.48
CA GLU A 19 10.69 -1.59 -0.45
C GLU A 19 9.84 -0.77 -1.43
N PRO A 20 10.38 0.30 -2.02
CA PRO A 20 9.67 1.09 -3.03
C PRO A 20 9.14 0.23 -4.18
N ASN A 21 7.89 0.49 -4.56
CA ASN A 21 7.09 -0.28 -5.52
C ASN A 21 6.68 -1.69 -5.07
N ASP A 22 6.89 -2.09 -3.82
CA ASP A 22 6.21 -3.28 -3.33
C ASP A 22 4.71 -3.01 -3.11
N VAL A 23 3.90 -4.06 -3.20
CA VAL A 23 2.44 -3.98 -3.09
C VAL A 23 2.03 -4.66 -1.80
N VAL A 24 1.49 -3.88 -0.88
CA VAL A 24 1.11 -4.31 0.47
C VAL A 24 -0.39 -4.20 0.68
N GLU A 25 -0.94 -5.07 1.53
CA GLU A 25 -2.35 -5.02 1.93
C GLU A 25 -2.45 -4.45 3.35
N LEU A 26 -3.10 -3.29 3.48
CA LEU A 26 -3.22 -2.58 4.76
C LEU A 26 -4.69 -2.43 5.14
N ASP A 27 -5.00 -2.50 6.43
CA ASP A 27 -6.31 -2.13 6.93
C ASP A 27 -6.56 -0.62 6.79
N ALA A 28 -7.82 -0.19 6.85
CA ALA A 28 -8.20 1.21 6.63
C ALA A 28 -7.52 2.21 7.59
N GLY A 29 -7.21 1.81 8.82
CA GLY A 29 -6.52 2.66 9.80
C GLY A 29 -5.05 2.83 9.43
N THR A 30 -4.36 1.72 9.21
CA THR A 30 -2.93 1.71 8.82
C THR A 30 -2.72 2.39 7.47
N LEU A 31 -3.59 2.11 6.49
CA LEU A 31 -3.53 2.74 5.16
C LEU A 31 -3.65 4.26 5.26
N LYS A 32 -4.62 4.76 6.04
CA LYS A 32 -4.83 6.20 6.20
C LYS A 32 -3.61 6.87 6.85
N ALA A 33 -3.01 6.24 7.86
CA ALA A 33 -1.81 6.75 8.51
C ALA A 33 -0.59 6.75 7.57
N ALA A 34 -0.35 5.63 6.88
CA ALA A 34 0.78 5.48 5.95
C ALA A 34 0.64 6.40 4.73
N LYS A 35 -0.57 6.57 4.19
CA LYS A 35 -0.85 7.52 3.10
C LYS A 35 -0.63 8.96 3.55
N ALA A 36 -1.10 9.32 4.75
CA ALA A 36 -0.87 10.66 5.32
C ALA A 36 0.62 10.94 5.59
N ALA A 37 1.40 9.90 5.89
CA ALA A 37 2.85 9.97 6.02
C ALA A 37 3.60 9.98 4.68
N GLY A 38 2.90 9.80 3.55
CA GLY A 38 3.50 9.70 2.21
C GLY A 38 4.29 8.40 1.98
N VAL A 39 4.00 7.36 2.75
CA VAL A 39 4.69 6.06 2.70
C VAL A 39 4.09 5.13 1.65
N VAL A 40 2.79 5.19 1.45
CA VAL A 40 2.06 4.32 0.52
C VAL A 40 1.07 5.09 -0.35
N ASP A 41 0.70 4.48 -1.48
CA ASP A 41 -0.27 4.98 -2.44
C ASP A 41 -1.26 3.87 -2.82
N ASP A 42 -2.52 4.01 -2.42
CA ASP A 42 -3.63 3.10 -2.77
C ASP A 42 -4.26 3.39 -4.15
N ASP A 43 -3.71 4.31 -4.93
CA ASP A 43 -4.21 4.55 -6.28
C ASP A 43 -4.10 3.27 -7.15
N ALA A 44 -5.18 2.94 -7.83
CA ALA A 44 -5.27 1.69 -8.59
C ALA A 44 -4.23 1.61 -9.71
N ASP A 45 -3.85 2.73 -10.32
CA ASP A 45 -2.81 2.76 -11.36
C ASP A 45 -1.41 2.68 -10.75
N ALA A 46 -1.19 3.26 -9.57
CA ALA A 46 0.06 3.09 -8.82
C ALA A 46 0.27 1.62 -8.40
N VAL A 47 -0.77 0.96 -7.89
CA VAL A 47 -0.73 -0.46 -7.53
C VAL A 47 -0.48 -1.33 -8.76
N LYS A 48 -1.21 -1.14 -9.87
CA LYS A 48 -0.97 -1.89 -11.12
C LYS A 48 0.44 -1.72 -11.65
N TYR A 49 0.99 -0.50 -11.59
CA TYR A 49 2.37 -0.23 -12.00
C TYR A 49 3.35 -1.06 -11.16
N ALA A 50 3.19 -1.04 -9.84
CA ALA A 50 4.00 -1.84 -8.93
C ALA A 50 3.86 -3.35 -9.17
N GLU A 51 2.64 -3.84 -9.41
CA GLU A 51 2.40 -5.25 -9.77
C GLU A 51 3.07 -5.64 -11.11
N SER A 52 3.28 -4.68 -12.02
CA SER A 52 3.92 -4.92 -13.32
C SER A 52 5.45 -4.96 -13.29
N LEU A 53 6.09 -4.62 -12.16
CA LEU A 53 7.55 -4.61 -11.99
C LEU A 53 8.12 -5.95 -11.49
N LYS A 54 7.26 -6.91 -11.12
CA LYS A 54 7.62 -8.29 -10.74
C LYS A 54 7.75 -9.18 -11.97
#